data_AF-A0A6H6K7K8-F1
#
_entry.id   AF-A0A6H6K7K8-F1
#
_cell.length_a   1.000
_cell.length_b   1.000
_cell.length_c   1.000
_cell.angle_alpha   90.00
_cell.angle_beta   90.00
_cell.angle_gamma   90.00
#
_symmetry.space_group_name_H-M   'P 1'
#
loop_
_entity.id
_entity.type
_entity.pdbx_description
1 polymer ?
#
loop_
_entity_poly.entity_id
_entity_poly.type
_entity_poly.pdbx_seq_one_letter_code
_entity_poly.pdbx_strand_id
1 'polypeptide(L)' 'MNITLLKSKIHRASVTEARLDYIGSISIDEKLLQASGILEYEKVQVVNVNNGARFETYTIA' A
#
# COMPACT_ATOMS: atom_id res chain seq x y z
N MET A 1 -5.82 -9.24 25.98
CA MET A 1 -4.51 -9.20 25.29
C MET A 1 -4.79 -9.11 23.81
N ASN A 2 -4.23 -8.11 23.12
CA ASN A 2 -4.45 -7.90 21.70
C ASN A 2 -3.14 -8.17 20.96
N ILE A 3 -3.19 -8.89 19.83
CA ILE A 3 -2.04 -9.17 18.96
C ILE A 3 -2.27 -8.51 17.60
N THR A 4 -1.20 -8.01 16.98
CA THR A 4 -1.25 -7.45 15.62
C THR A 4 -0.72 -8.50 14.65
N LEU A 5 -1.55 -8.89 13.69
CA LEU A 5 -1.21 -9.84 12.64
C LEU A 5 -1.19 -9.12 11.28
N LEU A 6 -0.43 -9.68 10.33
CA LEU A 6 -0.50 -9.22 8.94
C LEU A 6 -1.83 -9.68 8.34
N LYS A 7 -2.72 -8.72 8.04
CA LYS A 7 -3.99 -9.01 7.36
C LYS A 7 -3.76 -9.45 5.91
N SER A 8 -2.98 -8.68 5.16
CA SER A 8 -2.79 -8.85 3.72
C SER A 8 -1.50 -8.20 3.22
N LYS A 9 -1.06 -8.58 2.01
CA LYS A 9 0.07 -7.93 1.32
C LYS A 9 -0.05 -8.04 -0.20
N ILE A 10 0.49 -7.06 -0.91
CA ILE A 10 0.80 -7.15 -2.34
C ILE A 10 2.33 -7.27 -2.45
N HIS A 11 2.82 -8.40 -2.95
CA HIS A 11 4.26 -8.70 -2.94
C HIS A 11 4.91 -8.28 -4.25
N ARG A 12 5.98 -7.48 -4.16
CA ARG A 12 6.82 -7.04 -5.30
C ARG A 12 6.05 -6.35 -6.42
N ALA A 13 5.08 -5.51 -6.07
CA ALA A 13 4.47 -4.58 -7.01
C ALA A 13 5.52 -3.59 -7.53
N SER A 14 5.35 -3.18 -8.79
CA SER A 14 6.14 -2.13 -9.42
C SER A 14 5.40 -0.80 -9.32
N VAL A 15 6.12 0.26 -8.93
CA VAL A 15 5.60 1.62 -9.00
C VAL A 15 5.45 2.01 -10.47
N THR A 16 4.25 2.38 -10.88
CA THR A 16 3.92 2.80 -12.25
C THR A 16 3.99 4.32 -12.44
N GLU A 17 3.70 5.09 -11.38
CA GLU A 17 3.72 6.55 -11.38
C GLU A 17 4.09 7.09 -10.00
N ALA A 18 4.73 8.28 -9.96
CA ALA A 18 4.96 9.03 -8.73
C ALA A 18 4.84 10.54 -9.01
N ARG A 19 4.03 11.25 -8.21
CA ARG A 19 3.83 12.70 -8.31
C ARG A 19 4.20 13.36 -6.98
N LEU A 20 5.11 14.33 -7.01
CA LEU A 20 5.60 15.02 -5.80
C LEU A 20 4.50 15.83 -5.11
N ASP A 21 3.63 16.46 -5.89
CA ASP A 21 2.55 17.30 -5.38
C ASP A 21 1.29 16.50 -4.99
N TYR A 22 1.32 15.17 -5.17
CA TYR A 22 0.23 14.29 -4.75
C TYR A 22 0.45 13.85 -3.30
N ILE A 23 -0.48 14.23 -2.43
CA ILE A 23 -0.30 14.11 -0.99
C ILE A 23 -1.11 12.95 -0.43
N GLY A 24 -0.42 12.08 0.30
CA GLY A 24 -1.01 11.35 1.40
C GLY A 24 -1.45 9.92 1.14
N SER A 25 -1.81 9.54 -0.09
CA SER A 25 -2.25 8.18 -0.46
C SER A 25 -1.33 7.48 -1.46
N ILE A 26 -1.63 6.21 -1.75
CA ILE A 26 -1.18 5.49 -2.94
C ILE A 26 -2.38 4.94 -3.71
N SER A 27 -2.39 5.10 -5.03
CA SER A 27 -3.36 4.46 -5.91
C SER A 27 -2.94 3.02 -6.22
N ILE A 28 -3.88 2.07 -6.15
CA ILE A 28 -3.65 0.66 -6.45
C ILE A 28 -4.79 0.14 -7.32
N ASP A 29 -4.44 -0.55 -8.41
CA ASP A 29 -5.41 -1.23 -9.29
C ASP A 29 -6.45 -2.02 -8.47
N GLU A 30 -7.73 -1.77 -8.75
CA GLU A 30 -8.87 -2.40 -8.06
C GLU A 30 -8.75 -3.92 -7.98
N LYS A 31 -8.20 -4.58 -9.01
CA LYS A 31 -8.04 -6.04 -9.03
C LYS A 31 -7.03 -6.51 -7.97
N LEU A 32 -5.99 -5.72 -7.71
CA LEU A 32 -5.01 -6.02 -6.66
C LEU A 32 -5.59 -5.76 -5.27
N LEU A 33 -6.39 -4.70 -5.10
CA LEU A 33 -7.12 -4.44 -3.86
C LEU A 33 -8.09 -5.60 -3.55
N GLN A 34 -8.90 -6.00 -4.52
CA GLN A 34 -9.83 -7.13 -4.40
C GLN A 34 -9.09 -8.45 -4.08
N ALA A 35 -8.02 -8.76 -4.80
CA ALA A 35 -7.26 -10.00 -4.59
C ALA A 35 -6.53 -10.04 -3.23
N SER A 36 -6.08 -8.89 -2.72
CA SER A 36 -5.40 -8.81 -1.43
C SER A 36 -6.36 -8.64 -0.25
N GLY A 37 -7.60 -8.19 -0.48
CA GLY A 37 -8.54 -7.81 0.57
C GLY A 37 -8.16 -6.52 1.31
N ILE A 38 -7.27 -5.70 0.73
CA ILE A 38 -7.00 -4.32 1.19
C ILE A 38 -8.15 -3.44 0.71
N LEU A 39 -8.72 -2.67 1.62
CA LEU A 39 -9.85 -1.77 1.33
C LEU A 39 -9.34 -0.39 0.88
N GLU A 40 -10.20 0.35 0.19
CA GLU A 40 -9.98 1.78 0.00
C GLU A 40 -9.99 2.50 1.36
N TYR A 41 -9.10 3.49 1.50
CA TYR A 41 -8.80 4.20 2.75
C TYR A 41 -8.20 3.35 3.88
N GLU A 42 -7.78 2.12 3.62
CA GLU A 42 -7.11 1.28 4.62
C GLU A 42 -5.67 1.74 4.84
N LYS A 43 -5.25 1.85 6.11
CA LYS A 43 -3.85 2.15 6.45
C LYS A 43 -2.95 0.99 6.01
N VAL A 44 -1.92 1.30 5.24
CA VAL A 44 -0.93 0.34 4.74
C VAL A 44 0.49 0.78 5.05
N GLN A 45 1.40 -0.19 5.09
CA GLN A 45 2.85 0.06 5.10
C GLN A 45 3.41 -0.18 3.70
N VAL A 46 4.15 0.80 3.18
CA VAL A 46 4.91 0.69 1.93
C VAL A 46 6.37 0.42 2.26
N VAL A 47 6.92 -0.63 1.66
CA VAL A 47 8.32 -1.05 1.84
C VAL A 47 9.00 -1.08 0.49
N ASN A 48 9.83 -0.08 0.22
CA ASN A 48 10.54 0.05 -1.05
C ASN A 48 11.80 -0.84 -1.04
N VAL A 49 11.80 -1.88 -1.87
CA VAL A 49 12.91 -2.85 -1.94
C VAL A 49 14.16 -2.31 -2.63
N ASN A 50 14.06 -1.22 -3.40
CA ASN A 50 15.18 -0.67 -4.15
C ASN A 50 16.06 0.26 -3.29
N ASN A 51 15.48 0.98 -2.34
CA ASN A 51 16.19 1.96 -1.51
C ASN A 51 15.99 1.77 0.01
N GLY A 52 15.18 0.80 0.44
CA GLY A 52 14.92 0.50 1.84
C GLY A 52 13.97 1.47 2.54
N ALA A 53 13.40 2.47 1.85
CA ALA A 53 12.44 3.40 2.44
C ALA A 53 11.20 2.67 2.94
N ARG A 54 10.72 3.05 4.13
CA ARG A 54 9.51 2.50 4.75
C ARG A 54 8.64 3.64 5.25
N PHE A 55 7.38 3.63 4.87
CA PHE A 55 6.42 4.65 5.30
C PHE A 55 5.02 4.07 5.38
N GLU A 56 4.13 4.81 6.04
CA GLU A 56 2.73 4.46 6.20
C GLU A 56 1.85 5.49 5.50
N THR A 57 0.76 5.02 4.91
CA THR A 57 -0.17 5.82 4.11
C THR A 57 -1.51 5.06 4.04
N TYR A 58 -2.42 5.49 3.19
CA TYR A 58 -3.67 4.79 2.89
C TYR A 58 -3.84 4.57 1.39
N THR A 59 -4.63 3.57 1.04
CA THR A 59 -4.92 3.20 -0.35
C THR A 59 -6.11 3.96 -0.93
N ILE A 60 -6.06 4.22 -2.24
CA ILE A 60 -7.23 4.54 -3.07
C ILE A 60 -7.21 3.66 -4.33
N ALA A 61 -8.35 3.49 -4.99
CA ALA A 61 -8.45 2.78 -6.27
C ALA A 61 -7.85 3.61 -7.43
#